data_AF-A0A928W737-F1
#
_entry.id   AF-A0A928W737-F1
#
_cell.length_a   1.000
_cell.length_b   1.000
_cell.length_c   1.000
_cell.angle_alpha   90.00
_cell.angle_beta   90.00
_cell.angle_gamma   90.00
#
_symmetry.space_group_name_H-M   'P 1'
#
loop_
_entity.id
_entity.type
_entity.pdbx_description
1 polymer ?
#
loop_
_entity_poly.entity_id
_entity_poly.type
_entity_poly.pdbx_seq_one_letter_code
_entity_poly.pdbx_strand_id
1 'polypeptide(L)'
;MTANNLSYVSQKVKNLPLKIKREINRLPPVHALKEQAYQKALNYHAQFLPQLDSQSTSFLGTLRNEGTCIIPIEDLNLSSTNLMLNMALSLADQLKTPLNKSTQKEASEVDCHQNNLRELPEILLWALEPKLLDLIENYVGLPILYQGFAIRRSIADGQYSGVRRWHIDWEDRRTVKVIIYLNDVVAGGGPYEYISRKTTSEAIKKLNYNNLGYLSDQEIQKAVPKSDWTACLAPQGSVIITDTSSVFHRAQPPTQTERFSITFCYTSTSPQVMWKNSFICPQQWETIEADISQRQKKCLHKTRFS
;
A
#
# COMPACT_ATOMS: atom_id res chain seq x y z
N MET A 1 25.75 -8.90 24.62
CA MET A 1 25.23 -8.26 23.39
C MET A 1 23.75 -8.63 23.26
N THR A 2 22.84 -7.66 23.37
CA THR A 2 21.40 -7.92 23.48
C THR A 2 20.79 -8.36 22.15
N ALA A 3 19.75 -9.20 22.21
CA ALA A 3 19.06 -9.78 21.05
C ALA A 3 18.55 -8.75 20.01
N ASN A 4 18.40 -7.48 20.41
CA ASN A 4 18.01 -6.37 19.52
C ASN A 4 19.09 -5.96 18.52
N ASN A 5 20.39 -6.08 18.87
CA ASN A 5 21.48 -5.76 17.93
C ASN A 5 21.61 -6.81 16.83
N LEU A 6 21.31 -8.07 17.13
CA LEU A 6 21.40 -9.17 16.17
C LEU A 6 20.26 -9.13 15.13
N SER A 7 19.03 -8.76 15.51
CA SER A 7 17.92 -8.64 14.55
C SER A 7 18.08 -7.41 13.63
N TYR A 8 18.60 -6.30 14.16
CA TYR A 8 18.89 -5.09 13.39
C TYR A 8 20.02 -5.30 12.38
N VAL A 9 21.11 -5.98 12.78
CA VAL A 9 22.21 -6.35 11.89
C VAL A 9 21.74 -7.37 10.84
N SER A 10 20.93 -8.36 11.22
CA SER A 10 20.36 -9.35 10.29
C SER A 10 19.46 -8.71 9.21
N GLN A 11 18.61 -7.74 9.57
CA GLN A 11 17.80 -7.00 8.60
C GLN A 11 18.65 -6.12 7.68
N LYS A 12 19.71 -5.47 8.20
CA LYS A 12 20.65 -4.69 7.38
C LYS A 12 21.40 -5.55 6.36
N VAL A 13 21.83 -6.76 6.74
CA VAL A 13 22.51 -7.70 5.85
C VAL A 13 21.55 -8.28 4.81
N LYS A 14 20.31 -8.65 5.19
CA LYS A 14 19.28 -9.15 4.26
C LYS A 14 18.89 -8.14 3.18
N ASN A 15 18.89 -6.85 3.51
CA ASN A 15 18.54 -5.79 2.57
C ASN A 15 19.73 -5.22 1.78
N LEU A 16 20.95 -5.70 2.04
CA LEU A 16 22.17 -5.21 1.38
C LEU A 16 22.14 -5.41 -0.16
N PRO A 17 21.68 -6.56 -0.70
CA PRO A 17 21.55 -6.72 -2.15
C PRO A 17 20.57 -5.73 -2.78
N LEU A 18 19.47 -5.42 -2.09
CA LEU A 18 18.47 -4.45 -2.55
C LEU A 18 19.03 -3.02 -2.53
N LYS A 19 19.80 -2.67 -1.50
CA LYS A 19 20.50 -1.38 -1.42
C LYS A 19 21.53 -1.24 -2.54
N ILE A 20 22.38 -2.25 -2.77
CA ILE A 20 23.39 -2.25 -3.84
C ILE A 20 22.71 -2.14 -5.21
N LYS A 21 21.70 -2.97 -5.48
CA LYS A 21 20.90 -2.93 -6.72
C LYS A 21 20.33 -1.52 -6.95
N ARG A 22 19.88 -0.86 -5.89
CA ARG A 22 19.34 0.50 -5.98
C ARG A 22 20.42 1.54 -6.27
N GLU A 23 21.58 1.47 -5.64
CA GLU A 23 22.70 2.39 -5.96
C GLU A 23 23.18 2.20 -7.41
N ILE A 24 23.25 0.97 -7.91
CA ILE A 24 23.57 0.70 -9.33
C ILE A 24 22.50 1.30 -10.25
N ASN A 25 21.21 1.17 -9.90
CA ASN A 25 20.11 1.75 -10.68
C ASN A 25 20.14 3.29 -10.72
N ARG A 26 20.88 3.96 -9.83
CA ARG A 26 21.05 5.43 -9.85
C ARG A 26 22.14 5.91 -10.79
N LEU A 27 23.01 5.03 -11.26
CA LEU A 27 24.04 5.41 -12.23
C LEU A 27 23.34 6.00 -13.46
N PRO A 28 23.67 7.24 -13.88
CA PRO A 28 22.96 7.95 -14.94
C PRO A 28 22.69 7.11 -16.22
N PRO A 29 23.65 6.34 -16.76
CA PRO A 29 23.38 5.53 -17.95
C PRO A 29 22.40 4.39 -17.68
N VAL A 30 22.50 3.72 -16.53
CA VAL A 30 21.57 2.65 -16.14
C VAL A 30 20.17 3.20 -15.93
N HIS A 31 20.07 4.33 -15.24
CA HIS A 31 18.80 5.02 -15.01
C HIS A 31 18.15 5.42 -16.34
N ALA A 32 18.89 6.04 -17.27
CA ALA A 32 18.38 6.46 -18.57
C ALA A 32 17.86 5.28 -19.40
N LEU A 33 18.58 4.16 -19.45
CA LEU A 33 18.14 2.96 -20.16
C LEU A 33 16.86 2.37 -19.55
N LYS A 34 16.77 2.30 -18.22
CA LYS A 34 15.57 1.83 -17.52
C LYS A 34 14.39 2.78 -17.70
N GLU A 35 14.63 4.08 -17.83
CA GLU A 35 13.60 5.06 -18.13
C GLU A 35 13.08 4.88 -19.55
N GLN A 36 13.96 4.73 -20.53
CA GLN A 36 13.56 4.49 -21.92
C GLN A 36 12.75 3.19 -22.07
N ALA A 37 13.20 2.10 -21.42
CA ALA A 37 12.46 0.84 -21.42
C ALA A 37 11.07 0.98 -20.77
N TYR A 38 10.98 1.73 -19.66
CA TYR A 38 9.72 2.01 -18.98
C TYR A 38 8.76 2.81 -19.87
N GLN A 39 9.24 3.90 -20.51
CA GLN A 39 8.42 4.71 -21.42
C GLN A 39 7.96 3.91 -22.64
N LYS A 40 8.82 3.04 -23.20
CA LYS A 40 8.43 2.14 -24.30
C LYS A 40 7.33 1.17 -23.87
N ALA A 41 7.43 0.62 -22.66
CA ALA A 41 6.41 -0.28 -22.12
C ALA A 41 5.07 0.43 -21.89
N LEU A 42 5.08 1.65 -21.34
CA LEU A 42 3.89 2.48 -21.19
C LEU A 42 3.22 2.76 -22.54
N ASN A 43 3.99 3.22 -23.53
CA ASN A 43 3.48 3.52 -24.86
C ASN A 43 2.89 2.28 -25.55
N TYR A 44 3.54 1.13 -25.40
CA TYR A 44 3.02 -0.13 -25.92
C TYR A 44 1.72 -0.56 -25.20
N HIS A 45 1.66 -0.38 -23.87
CA HIS A 45 0.52 -0.80 -23.07
C HIS A 45 -0.69 0.12 -23.17
N ALA A 46 -0.50 1.38 -23.56
CA ALA A 46 -1.56 2.38 -23.64
C ALA A 46 -2.77 1.94 -24.48
N GLN A 47 -2.56 1.17 -25.54
CA GLN A 47 -3.63 0.63 -26.40
C GLN A 47 -4.44 -0.50 -25.75
N PHE A 48 -3.94 -1.10 -24.68
CA PHE A 48 -4.58 -2.20 -23.94
C PHE A 48 -5.23 -1.74 -22.64
N LEU A 49 -5.16 -0.44 -22.32
CA LEU A 49 -5.80 0.09 -21.11
C LEU A 49 -7.32 -0.09 -21.19
N PRO A 50 -7.95 -0.60 -20.12
CA PRO A 50 -9.38 -0.79 -20.09
C PRO A 50 -10.11 0.57 -20.08
N GLN A 51 -11.30 0.61 -20.66
CA GLN A 51 -12.16 1.79 -20.60
C GLN A 51 -12.67 1.99 -19.18
N LEU A 52 -12.69 3.24 -18.73
CA LEU A 52 -13.22 3.62 -17.43
C LEU A 52 -14.58 4.28 -17.57
N ASP A 53 -15.45 4.05 -16.59
CA ASP A 53 -16.65 4.86 -16.42
C ASP A 53 -16.30 6.30 -15.96
N SER A 54 -17.29 7.19 -15.98
CA SER A 54 -17.10 8.61 -15.66
C SER A 54 -16.59 8.81 -14.22
N GLN A 55 -17.10 8.01 -13.28
CA GLN A 55 -16.74 8.06 -11.87
C GLN A 55 -15.27 7.66 -11.65
N SER A 56 -14.86 6.52 -12.21
CA SER A 56 -13.48 6.02 -12.13
C SER A 56 -12.51 6.96 -12.86
N THR A 57 -12.96 7.59 -13.95
CA THR A 57 -12.18 8.63 -14.64
C THR A 57 -11.94 9.86 -13.74
N SER A 58 -12.94 10.27 -12.96
CA SER A 58 -12.80 11.35 -11.97
C SER A 58 -11.81 10.99 -10.85
N PHE A 59 -11.91 9.78 -10.31
CA PHE A 59 -10.98 9.29 -9.30
C PHE A 59 -9.55 9.21 -9.84
N LEU A 60 -9.39 8.74 -11.07
CA LEU A 60 -8.10 8.70 -11.75
C LEU A 60 -7.50 10.09 -11.93
N GLY A 61 -8.32 11.09 -12.29
CA GLY A 61 -7.89 12.48 -12.39
C GLY A 61 -7.37 13.03 -11.07
N THR A 62 -8.12 12.82 -9.99
CA THR A 62 -7.73 13.21 -8.63
C THR A 62 -6.45 12.51 -8.21
N LEU A 63 -6.36 11.20 -8.41
CA LEU A 63 -5.18 10.40 -8.06
C LEU A 63 -3.94 10.84 -8.86
N ARG A 64 -4.10 11.21 -10.14
CA ARG A 64 -2.98 11.72 -10.96
C ARG A 64 -2.48 13.08 -10.50
N ASN A 65 -3.38 13.96 -10.05
CA ASN A 65 -3.06 15.31 -9.59
C ASN A 65 -2.48 15.31 -8.17
N GLU A 66 -3.21 14.74 -7.22
CA GLU A 66 -2.88 14.77 -5.79
C GLU A 66 -1.95 13.62 -5.37
N GLY A 67 -1.97 12.49 -6.08
CA GLY A 67 -1.30 11.26 -5.67
C GLY A 67 -2.08 10.43 -4.64
N THR A 68 -3.15 10.99 -4.08
CA THR A 68 -4.06 10.34 -3.14
C THR A 68 -5.50 10.79 -3.41
N CYS A 69 -6.46 9.87 -3.32
CA CYS A 69 -7.89 10.12 -3.43
C CYS A 69 -8.58 9.46 -2.23
N ILE A 70 -9.51 10.18 -1.58
CA ILE A 70 -10.33 9.64 -0.50
C ILE A 70 -11.80 9.68 -0.90
N ILE A 71 -12.47 8.53 -0.78
CA ILE A 71 -13.87 8.35 -1.18
C ILE A 71 -14.57 7.40 -0.21
N PRO A 72 -15.91 7.47 -0.07
CA PRO A 72 -16.68 6.40 0.53
C PRO A 72 -16.52 5.07 -0.26
N ILE A 73 -16.58 3.92 0.40
CA ILE A 73 -16.40 2.61 -0.28
C ILE A 73 -17.52 2.31 -1.27
N GLU A 74 -18.74 2.78 -0.99
CA GLU A 74 -19.90 2.68 -1.86
C GLU A 74 -19.66 3.33 -3.23
N ASP A 75 -18.84 4.38 -3.29
CA ASP A 75 -18.51 5.07 -4.53
C ASP A 75 -17.63 4.22 -5.45
N LEU A 76 -16.97 3.17 -4.96
CA LEU A 76 -16.30 2.21 -5.85
C LEU A 76 -17.30 1.35 -6.64
N ASN A 77 -18.54 1.21 -6.15
CA ASN A 77 -19.61 0.43 -6.79
C ASN A 77 -19.17 -1.01 -7.15
N LEU A 78 -18.46 -1.68 -6.23
CA LEU A 78 -18.02 -3.08 -6.40
C LEU A 78 -19.03 -4.04 -5.77
N SER A 79 -19.40 -5.08 -6.50
CA SER A 79 -20.48 -6.00 -6.15
C SER A 79 -20.25 -6.78 -4.84
N SER A 80 -19.00 -7.12 -4.55
CA SER A 80 -18.57 -7.92 -3.39
C SER A 80 -18.23 -7.08 -2.15
N THR A 81 -18.43 -5.75 -2.20
CA THR A 81 -18.03 -4.82 -1.13
C THR A 81 -18.58 -5.20 0.23
N ASN A 82 -19.87 -5.51 0.33
CA ASN A 82 -20.49 -5.84 1.61
C ASN A 82 -19.90 -7.12 2.22
N LEU A 83 -19.65 -8.15 1.40
CA LEU A 83 -19.06 -9.42 1.85
C LEU A 83 -17.63 -9.19 2.35
N MET A 84 -16.81 -8.48 1.56
CA MET A 84 -15.44 -8.14 1.94
C MET A 84 -15.40 -7.30 3.22
N LEU A 85 -16.23 -6.26 3.32
CA LEU A 85 -16.22 -5.36 4.47
C LEU A 85 -16.65 -6.06 5.75
N ASN A 86 -17.69 -6.90 5.70
CA ASN A 86 -18.11 -7.73 6.84
C ASN A 86 -16.97 -8.65 7.32
N MET A 87 -16.26 -9.28 6.39
CA MET A 87 -15.11 -10.10 6.71
C MET A 87 -14.00 -9.25 7.36
N ALA A 88 -13.64 -8.11 6.76
CA ALA A 88 -12.60 -7.23 7.27
C ALA A 88 -12.93 -6.68 8.67
N LEU A 89 -14.20 -6.34 8.95
CA LEU A 89 -14.65 -5.92 10.27
C LEU A 89 -14.55 -7.04 11.31
N SER A 90 -14.96 -8.26 10.96
CA SER A 90 -14.79 -9.45 11.83
C SER A 90 -13.32 -9.69 12.18
N LEU A 91 -12.42 -9.53 11.20
CA LEU A 91 -10.98 -9.61 11.45
C LEU A 91 -10.47 -8.47 12.35
N ALA A 92 -10.98 -7.26 12.16
CA ALA A 92 -10.64 -6.12 13.02
C ALA A 92 -11.05 -6.39 14.47
N ASP A 93 -12.22 -6.99 14.69
CA ASP A 93 -12.71 -7.39 16.00
C ASP A 93 -11.82 -8.44 16.66
N GLN A 94 -11.31 -9.42 15.89
CA GLN A 94 -10.34 -10.39 16.41
C GLN A 94 -9.05 -9.71 16.88
N LEU A 95 -8.60 -8.65 16.20
CA LEU A 95 -7.42 -7.87 16.60
C LEU A 95 -7.62 -7.03 17.87
N LYS A 96 -8.86 -6.81 18.31
CA LYS A 96 -9.13 -6.12 19.60
C LYS A 96 -8.69 -6.97 20.79
N THR A 97 -8.78 -8.30 20.66
CA THR A 97 -8.40 -9.23 21.75
C THR A 97 -6.90 -9.16 22.00
N PRO A 98 -6.43 -8.94 23.24
CA PRO A 98 -5.01 -8.90 23.53
C PRO A 98 -4.37 -10.26 23.21
N LEU A 99 -3.42 -10.29 22.28
CA LEU A 99 -2.55 -11.45 22.10
C LEU A 99 -1.81 -11.72 23.43
N ASN A 100 -1.75 -12.99 23.85
CA ASN A 100 -1.06 -13.42 25.06
C ASN A 100 0.31 -12.74 25.21
N LYS A 101 0.63 -12.28 26.44
CA LYS A 101 1.83 -11.50 26.79
C LYS A 101 3.17 -12.10 26.34
N SER A 102 3.22 -13.35 25.90
CA SER A 102 4.44 -14.04 25.43
C SER A 102 4.85 -13.68 23.99
N THR A 103 3.98 -13.05 23.18
CA THR A 103 4.32 -12.58 21.82
C THR A 103 4.47 -11.06 21.70
N GLN A 104 4.33 -10.32 22.80
CA GLN A 104 4.60 -8.88 22.87
C GLN A 104 6.10 -8.61 22.78
N LYS A 105 6.64 -8.59 21.56
CA LYS A 105 7.67 -7.61 21.24
C LYS A 105 6.95 -6.33 20.86
N GLU A 106 7.01 -5.32 21.72
CA GLU A 106 6.82 -3.87 21.50
C GLU A 106 6.53 -3.46 20.03
N ALA A 107 5.36 -3.82 19.50
CA ALA A 107 4.99 -3.51 18.14
C ALA A 107 3.83 -2.54 18.20
N SER A 108 4.09 -1.29 17.79
CA SER A 108 3.08 -0.26 17.65
C SER A 108 2.04 -0.56 16.54
N GLU A 109 2.24 -1.64 15.79
CA GLU A 109 1.26 -2.22 14.88
C GLU A 109 1.09 -3.70 15.23
N VAL A 110 -0.16 -4.09 15.52
CA VAL A 110 -0.52 -5.50 15.64
C VAL A 110 -1.06 -5.93 14.28
N ASP A 111 -0.20 -6.63 13.56
CA ASP A 111 -0.56 -7.30 12.32
C ASP A 111 -0.99 -8.72 12.64
N CYS A 112 -1.91 -9.22 11.84
CA CYS A 112 -2.53 -10.53 11.99
C CYS A 112 -1.61 -11.65 11.46
N HIS A 113 -0.39 -11.71 12.00
CA HIS A 113 0.74 -12.30 11.28
C HIS A 113 0.85 -13.82 11.31
N GLN A 114 -0.01 -14.57 11.99
CA GLN A 114 0.33 -15.97 12.32
C GLN A 114 -0.61 -17.09 11.90
N ASN A 115 -1.85 -16.88 11.45
CA ASN A 115 -2.62 -17.96 10.83
C ASN A 115 -3.58 -17.42 9.74
N ASN A 116 -3.28 -17.73 8.48
CA ASN A 116 -4.20 -17.81 7.33
C ASN A 116 -5.13 -16.65 6.98
N LEU A 117 -4.81 -15.42 7.39
CA LEU A 117 -5.60 -14.28 6.94
C LEU A 117 -5.37 -13.90 5.49
N ARG A 118 -4.43 -14.55 4.79
CA ARG A 118 -4.16 -14.34 3.36
C ARG A 118 -4.88 -15.33 2.44
N GLU A 119 -5.90 -16.00 3.00
CA GLU A 119 -6.65 -17.10 2.41
C GLU A 119 -8.17 -16.91 2.59
N LEU A 120 -8.64 -15.67 2.44
CA LEU A 120 -10.06 -15.33 2.51
C LEU A 120 -10.55 -15.01 1.10
N PRO A 121 -11.28 -15.95 0.44
CA PRO A 121 -11.74 -15.78 -0.94
C PRO A 121 -12.47 -14.46 -1.13
N GLU A 122 -13.31 -14.02 -0.20
CA GLU A 122 -14.09 -12.78 -0.31
C GLU A 122 -13.19 -11.54 -0.38
N ILE A 123 -12.13 -11.48 0.43
CA ILE A 123 -11.18 -10.37 0.41
C ILE A 123 -10.34 -10.38 -0.87
N LEU A 124 -9.93 -11.57 -1.32
CA LEU A 124 -9.17 -11.71 -2.56
C LEU A 124 -10.03 -11.37 -3.79
N LEU A 125 -11.25 -11.88 -3.88
CA LEU A 125 -12.17 -11.65 -4.99
C LEU A 125 -12.51 -10.16 -5.10
N TRP A 126 -12.72 -9.48 -3.98
CA TRP A 126 -12.90 -8.03 -3.96
C TRP A 126 -11.69 -7.28 -4.50
N ALA A 127 -10.47 -7.67 -4.09
CA ALA A 127 -9.23 -7.10 -4.61
C ALA A 127 -9.01 -7.35 -6.11
N LEU A 128 -9.70 -8.34 -6.67
CA LEU A 128 -9.65 -8.70 -8.08
C LEU A 128 -10.87 -8.22 -8.87
N GLU A 129 -11.78 -7.44 -8.28
CA GLU A 129 -12.94 -6.92 -8.99
C GLU A 129 -12.51 -6.13 -10.24
N PRO A 130 -13.09 -6.40 -11.43
CA PRO A 130 -12.62 -5.81 -12.68
C PRO A 130 -12.55 -4.29 -12.65
N LYS A 131 -13.56 -3.60 -12.12
CA LYS A 131 -13.61 -2.14 -12.03
C LYS A 131 -12.46 -1.56 -11.19
N LEU A 132 -12.09 -2.23 -10.09
CA LEU A 132 -10.94 -1.82 -9.27
C LEU A 132 -9.62 -2.04 -10.03
N LEU A 133 -9.45 -3.21 -10.67
CA LEU A 133 -8.26 -3.50 -11.47
C LEU A 133 -8.12 -2.53 -12.65
N ASP A 134 -9.23 -2.13 -13.29
CA ASP A 134 -9.24 -1.20 -14.40
C ASP A 134 -8.75 0.20 -13.98
N LEU A 135 -9.23 0.70 -12.83
CA LEU A 135 -8.79 1.96 -12.25
C LEU A 135 -7.29 1.95 -11.95
N ILE A 136 -6.82 0.89 -11.31
CA ILE A 136 -5.42 0.75 -10.89
C ILE A 136 -4.50 0.58 -12.12
N GLU A 137 -4.90 -0.23 -13.10
CA GLU A 137 -4.15 -0.43 -14.34
C GLU A 137 -4.04 0.86 -15.16
N ASN A 138 -5.13 1.65 -15.23
CA ASN A 138 -5.10 2.98 -15.86
C ASN A 138 -4.19 3.98 -15.15
N TYR A 139 -4.05 3.85 -13.83
CA TYR A 139 -3.14 4.69 -13.06
C TYR A 139 -1.67 4.27 -13.24
N VAL A 140 -1.39 2.97 -13.15
CA VAL A 140 -0.04 2.41 -13.28
C VAL A 140 0.47 2.52 -14.72
N GLY A 141 -0.43 2.37 -15.71
CA GLY A 141 -0.13 2.43 -17.14
C GLY A 141 0.54 1.16 -17.71
N LEU A 142 0.66 0.11 -16.90
CA LEU A 142 1.27 -1.19 -17.24
C LEU A 142 0.39 -2.31 -16.71
N PRO A 143 0.57 -3.57 -17.17
CA PRO A 143 -0.05 -4.72 -16.53
C PRO A 143 0.26 -4.73 -15.02
N ILE A 144 -0.78 -4.97 -14.22
CA ILE A 144 -0.70 -4.87 -12.76
C ILE A 144 -0.64 -6.23 -12.09
N LEU A 145 -0.04 -6.24 -10.91
CA LEU A 145 0.05 -7.38 -10.00
C LEU A 145 -0.51 -6.98 -8.64
N TYR A 146 -1.41 -7.80 -8.12
CA TYR A 146 -1.88 -7.73 -6.75
C TYR A 146 -0.89 -8.41 -5.80
N GLN A 147 -0.24 -7.61 -4.96
CA GLN A 147 0.78 -8.08 -4.02
C GLN A 147 0.17 -8.80 -2.81
N GLY A 148 -1.04 -8.44 -2.42
CA GLY A 148 -1.71 -8.95 -1.23
C GLY A 148 -2.31 -7.84 -0.38
N PHE A 149 -2.80 -8.21 0.80
CA PHE A 149 -3.32 -7.27 1.78
C PHE A 149 -2.72 -7.46 3.18
N ALA A 150 -2.90 -6.44 4.01
CA ALA A 150 -2.62 -6.47 5.43
C ALA A 150 -3.78 -5.81 6.18
N ILE A 151 -4.27 -6.46 7.23
CA ILE A 151 -5.14 -5.82 8.22
C ILE A 151 -4.31 -5.44 9.43
N ARG A 152 -4.51 -4.22 9.92
CA ARG A 152 -3.68 -3.62 10.97
C ARG A 152 -4.55 -3.02 12.05
N ARG A 153 -4.09 -3.19 13.28
CA ARG A 153 -4.47 -2.37 14.44
C ARG A 153 -3.29 -1.47 14.79
N SER A 154 -3.46 -0.16 14.59
CA SER A 154 -2.51 0.87 15.03
C SER A 154 -2.86 1.28 16.46
N ILE A 155 -1.97 0.95 17.40
CA ILE A 155 -2.14 1.24 18.83
C ILE A 155 -2.00 2.74 19.11
N ALA A 156 -2.85 3.28 19.99
CA ALA A 156 -2.82 4.67 20.43
C ALA A 156 -1.73 4.94 21.49
N ASP A 157 -0.47 4.72 21.11
CA ASP A 157 0.71 4.88 21.97
C ASP A 157 1.55 6.13 21.64
N GLY A 158 1.16 6.89 20.60
CA GLY A 158 1.92 8.04 20.09
C GLY A 158 3.32 7.71 19.56
N GLN A 159 3.70 6.44 19.45
CA GLN A 159 5.08 6.05 19.13
C GLN A 159 5.40 6.37 17.66
N TYR A 160 6.47 7.14 17.47
CA TYR A 160 6.93 7.62 16.17
C TYR A 160 7.97 6.67 15.54
N SER A 161 7.52 5.55 14.99
CA SER A 161 8.41 4.49 14.47
C SER A 161 7.93 3.91 13.13
N GLY A 162 8.85 3.30 12.37
CA GLY A 162 8.51 2.61 11.12
C GLY A 162 7.67 3.44 10.16
N VAL A 163 6.63 2.81 9.60
CA VAL A 163 5.66 3.40 8.64
C VAL A 163 4.86 4.59 9.19
N ARG A 164 4.97 4.86 10.49
CA ARG A 164 4.36 6.03 11.13
C ARG A 164 5.14 7.32 10.92
N ARG A 165 6.32 7.20 10.30
CA ARG A 165 7.18 8.32 9.92
C ARG A 165 7.03 8.60 8.44
N TRP A 166 7.33 9.83 8.02
CA TRP A 166 7.25 10.22 6.62
C TRP A 166 8.19 9.39 5.75
N HIS A 167 7.67 8.83 4.67
CA HIS A 167 8.44 8.07 3.70
C HIS A 167 7.77 8.06 2.32
N ILE A 168 8.51 7.55 1.34
CA ILE A 168 8.01 7.16 0.02
C ILE A 168 8.34 5.68 -0.15
N ASP A 169 7.35 4.93 -0.59
CA ASP A 169 7.46 3.51 -0.88
C ASP A 169 8.32 3.28 -2.13
N TRP A 170 8.97 2.13 -2.20
CA TRP A 170 9.97 1.84 -3.24
C TRP A 170 9.78 0.46 -3.87
N GLU A 171 8.64 -0.18 -3.60
CA GLU A 171 8.27 -1.48 -4.14
C GLU A 171 8.24 -1.47 -5.67
N ASP A 172 7.82 -0.37 -6.27
CA ASP A 172 7.83 -0.15 -7.71
C ASP A 172 7.88 1.35 -8.06
N ARG A 173 7.91 1.69 -9.36
CA ARG A 173 7.76 3.07 -9.86
C ARG A 173 6.39 3.66 -9.51
N ARG A 174 5.36 2.82 -9.51
CA ARG A 174 3.99 3.11 -9.08
C ARG A 174 3.55 2.02 -8.12
N THR A 175 3.24 2.40 -6.88
CA THR A 175 2.75 1.47 -5.85
C THR A 175 1.39 1.97 -5.39
N VAL A 176 0.33 1.39 -5.92
CA VAL A 176 -1.03 1.78 -5.53
C VAL A 176 -1.44 0.99 -4.30
N LYS A 177 -1.74 1.72 -3.22
CA LYS A 177 -2.38 1.15 -2.03
C LYS A 177 -3.83 1.59 -1.97
N VAL A 178 -4.70 0.66 -1.64
CA VAL A 178 -6.11 0.90 -1.32
C VAL A 178 -6.27 0.61 0.16
N ILE A 179 -6.42 1.67 0.97
CA ILE A 179 -6.52 1.60 2.43
C ILE A 179 -7.97 1.86 2.80
N ILE A 180 -8.58 0.96 3.56
CA ILE A 180 -9.97 1.09 4.00
C ILE A 180 -9.98 1.21 5.52
N TYR A 181 -10.67 2.22 6.04
CA TYR A 181 -10.87 2.38 7.48
C TYR A 181 -11.97 1.45 7.99
N LEU A 182 -11.65 0.72 9.05
CA LEU A 182 -12.52 -0.27 9.71
C LEU A 182 -13.08 0.26 11.03
N ASN A 183 -12.85 1.53 11.33
CA ASN A 183 -13.48 2.34 12.36
C ASN A 183 -13.36 3.81 11.98
N ASP A 184 -14.10 4.69 12.67
CA ASP A 184 -13.98 6.13 12.45
C ASP A 184 -12.59 6.63 12.82
N VAL A 185 -12.01 7.44 11.93
CA VAL A 185 -10.69 8.05 12.11
C VAL A 185 -10.83 9.55 12.27
N VAL A 186 -10.81 9.97 13.53
CA VAL A 186 -10.91 11.37 13.95
C VAL A 186 -9.54 11.92 14.38
N ALA A 187 -9.47 13.21 14.71
CA ALA A 187 -8.25 13.82 15.22
C ALA A 187 -7.74 13.05 16.46
N GLY A 188 -6.44 12.73 16.49
CA GLY A 188 -5.85 11.86 17.52
C GLY A 188 -6.03 10.36 17.27
N GLY A 189 -6.80 9.96 16.25
CA GLY A 189 -6.98 8.57 15.80
C GLY A 189 -5.90 8.09 14.82
N GLY A 190 -4.88 8.89 14.55
CA GLY A 190 -3.76 8.51 13.68
C GLY A 190 -4.16 8.26 12.22
N PRO A 191 -4.74 9.23 11.50
CA PRO A 191 -5.03 9.13 10.08
C PRO A 191 -3.82 8.76 9.21
N TYR A 192 -4.13 8.32 8.00
CA TYR A 192 -3.16 8.36 6.92
C TYR A 192 -2.92 9.82 6.59
N GLU A 193 -1.65 10.21 6.53
CA GLU A 193 -1.29 11.55 6.09
C GLU A 193 -0.45 11.47 4.83
N TYR A 194 -0.64 12.45 3.96
CA TYR A 194 0.15 12.60 2.75
C TYR A 194 0.46 14.07 2.46
N ILE A 195 1.48 14.27 1.64
CA ILE A 195 1.78 15.55 0.99
C ILE A 195 1.53 15.33 -0.50
N SER A 196 0.79 16.24 -1.13
CA SER A 196 0.39 16.08 -2.53
C SER A 196 1.58 15.79 -3.45
N ARG A 197 1.32 15.10 -4.55
CA ARG A 197 2.35 14.64 -5.49
C ARG A 197 3.26 15.75 -5.98
N LYS A 198 2.68 16.90 -6.35
CA LYS A 198 3.43 18.07 -6.82
C LYS A 198 4.40 18.56 -5.74
N THR A 199 3.88 18.81 -4.54
CA THR A 199 4.66 19.29 -3.40
C THR A 199 5.72 18.27 -2.97
N THR A 200 5.39 16.98 -3.02
CA THR A 200 6.35 15.89 -2.79
C THR A 200 7.51 15.94 -3.78
N SER A 201 7.24 16.09 -5.08
CA SER A 201 8.28 16.16 -6.11
C SER A 201 9.25 17.33 -5.89
N GLU A 202 8.73 18.48 -5.48
CA GLU A 202 9.54 19.65 -5.13
C GLU A 202 10.34 19.42 -3.84
N ALA A 203 9.72 18.83 -2.82
CA ALA A 203 10.34 18.52 -1.55
C ALA A 203 11.48 17.50 -1.66
N ILE A 204 11.33 16.48 -2.52
CA ILE A 204 12.40 15.50 -2.80
C ILE A 204 13.68 16.21 -3.25
N LYS A 205 13.56 17.19 -4.15
CA LYS A 205 14.71 17.96 -4.64
C LYS A 205 15.31 18.84 -3.54
N LYS A 206 14.47 19.55 -2.78
CA LYS A 206 14.92 20.43 -1.68
C LYS A 206 15.63 19.66 -0.56
N LEU A 207 15.16 18.46 -0.24
CA LEU A 207 15.69 17.61 0.83
C LEU A 207 16.85 16.70 0.37
N ASN A 208 17.16 16.67 -0.94
CA ASN A 208 18.00 15.64 -1.54
C ASN A 208 17.57 14.22 -1.11
N TYR A 209 16.25 13.99 -1.05
CA TYR A 209 15.69 12.74 -0.54
C TYR A 209 15.84 11.64 -1.59
N ASN A 210 16.71 10.68 -1.30
CA ASN A 210 17.04 9.60 -2.23
C ASN A 210 16.19 8.34 -2.00
N ASN A 211 14.93 8.46 -1.56
CA ASN A 211 14.07 7.31 -1.17
C ASN A 211 14.76 6.43 -0.11
N LEU A 212 15.46 7.07 0.81
CA LEU A 212 16.36 6.45 1.78
C LEU A 212 15.80 6.59 3.19
N GLY A 213 14.82 5.75 3.50
CA GLY A 213 14.30 5.62 4.86
C GLY A 213 13.27 6.68 5.22
N TYR A 214 13.20 6.94 6.51
CA TYR A 214 12.12 7.69 7.14
C TYR A 214 12.59 9.08 7.54
N LEU A 215 11.69 10.05 7.44
CA LEU A 215 11.89 11.44 7.83
C LEU A 215 11.06 11.78 9.07
N SER A 216 11.64 12.62 9.93
CA SER A 216 10.96 13.28 11.02
C SER A 216 10.11 14.45 10.52
N ASP A 217 9.19 14.92 11.37
CA ASP A 217 8.38 16.12 11.10
C ASP A 217 9.24 17.35 10.85
N GLN A 218 10.33 17.49 11.61
CA GLN A 218 11.27 18.60 11.48
C GLN A 218 12.02 18.55 10.15
N GLU A 219 12.35 17.37 9.65
CA GLU A 219 13.01 17.23 8.34
C GLU A 219 12.07 17.58 7.19
N ILE A 220 10.82 17.09 7.22
CA ILE A 220 9.82 17.45 6.20
C ILE A 220 9.52 18.96 6.23
N GLN A 221 9.40 19.57 7.42
CA GLN A 221 9.14 21.01 7.58
C GLN A 221 10.18 21.91 6.93
N LYS A 222 11.42 21.44 6.73
CA LYS A 222 12.45 22.21 6.00
C LYS A 222 12.09 22.45 4.54
N ALA A 223 11.19 21.66 3.96
CA ALA A 223 10.81 21.74 2.55
C ALA A 223 9.30 21.94 2.32
N VAL A 224 8.46 21.51 3.27
CA VAL A 224 6.99 21.54 3.15
C VAL A 224 6.38 22.08 4.45
N PRO A 225 5.69 23.23 4.43
CA PRO A 225 5.03 23.74 5.63
C PRO A 225 3.91 22.79 6.08
N LYS A 226 3.61 22.77 7.38
CA LYS A 226 2.55 21.92 7.96
C LYS A 226 1.16 22.16 7.35
N SER A 227 0.89 23.36 6.83
CA SER A 227 -0.35 23.69 6.13
C SER A 227 -0.61 22.81 4.90
N ASP A 228 0.45 22.25 4.33
CA ASP A 228 0.38 21.45 3.10
C ASP A 228 0.36 19.94 3.42
N TRP A 229 0.32 19.58 4.70
CA TRP A 229 0.18 18.19 5.14
C TRP A 229 -1.30 17.87 5.23
N THR A 230 -1.75 16.88 4.46
CA THR A 230 -3.15 16.48 4.42
C THR A 230 -3.36 15.27 5.30
N ALA A 231 -4.28 15.39 6.26
CA ALA A 231 -4.72 14.29 7.10
C ALA A 231 -6.06 13.74 6.61
N CYS A 232 -6.08 12.45 6.28
CA CYS A 232 -7.29 11.75 5.86
C CYS A 232 -8.15 11.39 7.07
N LEU A 233 -8.84 12.37 7.65
CA LEU A 233 -9.86 12.14 8.68
C LEU A 233 -11.17 11.75 8.02
N ALA A 234 -11.71 10.58 8.36
CA ALA A 234 -12.86 10.04 7.67
C ALA A 234 -13.57 8.94 8.50
N PRO A 235 -14.88 8.70 8.28
CA PRO A 235 -15.60 7.65 8.97
C PRO A 235 -15.16 6.25 8.51
N GLN A 236 -15.59 5.23 9.26
CA GLN A 236 -15.52 3.83 8.86
C GLN A 236 -16.08 3.63 7.43
N GLY A 237 -15.45 2.77 6.65
CA GLY A 237 -15.85 2.52 5.26
C GLY A 237 -15.27 3.55 4.28
N SER A 238 -14.50 4.54 4.74
CA SER A 238 -13.75 5.40 3.81
C SER A 238 -12.56 4.65 3.20
N VAL A 239 -12.36 4.86 1.89
CA VAL A 239 -11.29 4.28 1.09
C VAL A 239 -10.32 5.38 0.68
N ILE A 240 -9.04 5.13 0.91
CA ILE A 240 -7.93 5.97 0.48
C ILE A 240 -7.15 5.20 -0.59
N ILE A 241 -7.24 5.67 -1.83
CA ILE A 241 -6.46 5.15 -2.96
C ILE A 241 -5.25 6.07 -3.11
N THR A 242 -4.04 5.54 -3.03
CA THR A 242 -2.82 6.37 -3.00
C THR A 242 -1.67 5.70 -3.72
N ASP A 243 -0.87 6.50 -4.44
CA ASP A 243 0.40 6.08 -5.03
C ASP A 243 1.54 6.38 -4.08
N THR A 244 1.82 5.45 -3.19
CA THR A 244 2.79 5.63 -2.10
C THR A 244 4.23 5.79 -2.58
N SER A 245 4.52 5.49 -3.85
CA SER A 245 5.83 5.77 -4.47
C SER A 245 5.95 7.18 -5.04
N SER A 246 4.89 7.99 -4.99
CA SER A 246 4.87 9.35 -5.54
C SER A 246 4.46 10.45 -4.55
N VAL A 247 4.04 10.09 -3.35
CA VAL A 247 3.70 11.02 -2.26
C VAL A 247 4.49 10.69 -1.00
N PHE A 248 5.03 11.73 -0.33
CA PHE A 248 5.43 11.57 1.05
C PHE A 248 4.19 11.25 1.87
N HIS A 249 4.25 10.17 2.64
CA HIS A 249 3.12 9.72 3.42
C HIS A 249 3.55 9.06 4.72
N ARG A 250 2.57 8.86 5.60
CA ARG A 250 2.72 8.11 6.84
C ARG A 250 1.39 7.60 7.37
N ALA A 251 1.46 6.60 8.23
CA ALA A 251 0.40 6.28 9.17
C ALA A 251 0.61 7.10 10.45
N GLN A 252 -0.01 8.29 10.59
CA GLN A 252 0.23 9.13 11.76
C GLN A 252 0.05 8.31 13.06
N PRO A 253 0.96 8.41 14.05
CA PRO A 253 0.80 7.71 15.31
C PRO A 253 -0.51 8.13 16.00
N PRO A 254 -1.43 7.18 16.29
CA PRO A 254 -2.61 7.48 17.07
C PRO A 254 -2.23 7.82 18.52
N THR A 255 -2.98 8.72 19.15
CA THR A 255 -2.71 9.20 20.52
C THR A 255 -3.92 9.09 21.44
N GLN A 256 -5.14 9.06 20.90
CA GLN A 256 -6.39 9.02 21.67
C GLN A 256 -7.20 7.77 21.38
N THR A 257 -7.34 7.41 20.11
CA THR A 257 -8.12 6.25 19.67
C THR A 257 -7.28 5.39 18.75
N GLU A 258 -7.49 4.08 18.82
CA GLU A 258 -6.83 3.15 17.91
C GLU A 258 -7.43 3.25 16.50
N ARG A 259 -6.65 2.83 15.51
CA ARG A 259 -7.11 2.75 14.12
C ARG A 259 -6.99 1.33 13.60
N PHE A 260 -8.07 0.85 13.01
CA PHE A 260 -8.15 -0.40 12.30
C PHE A 260 -8.27 -0.12 10.81
N SER A 261 -7.47 -0.81 10.01
CA SER A 261 -7.50 -0.65 8.56
C SER A 261 -7.11 -1.92 7.84
N ILE A 262 -7.70 -2.15 6.67
CA ILE A 262 -7.22 -3.13 5.70
C ILE A 262 -6.56 -2.39 4.54
N THR A 263 -5.39 -2.84 4.10
CA THR A 263 -4.62 -2.23 3.01
C THR A 263 -4.31 -3.27 1.95
N PHE A 264 -4.75 -3.01 0.72
CA PHE A 264 -4.42 -3.79 -0.48
C PHE A 264 -3.29 -3.11 -1.24
N CYS A 265 -2.37 -3.88 -1.82
CA CYS A 265 -1.20 -3.36 -2.53
C CYS A 265 -1.14 -3.88 -3.97
N TYR A 266 -0.90 -2.97 -4.90
CA TYR A 266 -0.79 -3.25 -6.33
C TYR A 266 0.45 -2.57 -6.92
N THR A 267 1.14 -3.26 -7.81
CA THR A 267 2.33 -2.79 -8.54
C THR A 267 2.20 -3.14 -10.02
N SER A 268 3.19 -2.80 -10.85
CA SER A 268 3.33 -3.45 -12.15
C SER A 268 3.68 -4.94 -11.97
N THR A 269 3.60 -5.73 -13.05
CA THR A 269 4.04 -7.14 -13.07
C THR A 269 5.55 -7.34 -12.94
N SER A 270 6.34 -6.25 -12.96
CA SER A 270 7.80 -6.29 -12.85
C SER A 270 8.31 -5.35 -11.74
N PRO A 271 7.86 -5.51 -10.48
CA PRO A 271 8.20 -4.59 -9.40
C PRO A 271 9.65 -4.75 -8.95
N GLN A 272 10.17 -3.74 -8.25
CA GLN A 272 11.50 -3.81 -7.63
C GLN A 272 11.52 -4.74 -6.42
N VAL A 273 10.42 -4.77 -5.67
CA VAL A 273 10.22 -5.59 -4.48
C VAL A 273 8.92 -6.36 -4.63
N MET A 274 9.01 -7.67 -4.44
CA MET A 274 7.86 -8.55 -4.28
C MET A 274 7.54 -8.72 -2.81
N TRP A 275 6.27 -8.58 -2.43
CA TRP A 275 5.84 -8.98 -1.10
C TRP A 275 5.96 -10.50 -0.99
N LYS A 276 6.39 -11.01 0.18
CA LYS A 276 6.54 -12.45 0.37
C LYS A 276 5.18 -13.13 0.23
N ASN A 277 5.07 -14.00 -0.76
CA ASN A 277 3.85 -14.70 -1.09
C ASN A 277 3.40 -15.61 0.06
N SER A 278 2.10 -15.70 0.24
CA SER A 278 1.44 -16.80 0.94
C SER A 278 0.85 -17.72 -0.12
N PHE A 279 0.89 -19.02 0.13
CA PHE A 279 0.31 -20.02 -0.76
C PHE A 279 -1.21 -20.00 -0.61
N ILE A 280 -1.94 -20.17 -1.71
CA ILE A 280 -3.37 -20.45 -1.66
C ILE A 280 -3.48 -21.97 -1.69
N CYS A 281 -4.20 -22.57 -0.74
CA CYS A 281 -4.34 -24.02 -0.74
C CYS A 281 -5.17 -24.47 -1.96
N PRO A 282 -4.96 -25.69 -2.49
CA PRO A 282 -5.64 -26.15 -3.70
C PRO A 282 -7.16 -26.05 -3.64
N GLN A 283 -7.79 -26.37 -2.50
CA GLN A 283 -9.24 -26.34 -2.34
C GLN A 283 -9.81 -24.90 -2.43
N GLN A 284 -9.13 -23.93 -1.81
CA GLN A 284 -9.51 -22.52 -1.93
C GLN A 284 -9.27 -22.02 -3.35
N TRP A 285 -8.17 -22.45 -3.97
CA TRP A 285 -7.88 -22.08 -5.35
C TRP A 285 -8.95 -22.58 -6.31
N GLU A 286 -9.46 -23.81 -6.18
CA GLU A 286 -10.57 -24.29 -7.00
C GLU A 286 -11.81 -23.38 -6.91
N THR A 287 -12.11 -22.88 -5.71
CA THR A 287 -13.22 -21.94 -5.49
C THR A 287 -12.95 -20.61 -6.18
N ILE A 288 -11.79 -20.01 -5.92
CA ILE A 288 -11.40 -18.72 -6.51
C ILE A 288 -11.29 -18.81 -8.03
N GLU A 289 -10.74 -19.91 -8.55
CA GLU A 289 -10.45 -20.11 -9.95
C GLU A 289 -11.70 -20.12 -10.81
N ALA A 290 -12.80 -20.67 -10.27
CA ALA A 290 -14.10 -20.69 -10.92
C ALA A 290 -14.69 -19.27 -11.07
N ASP A 291 -14.39 -18.37 -10.13
CA ASP A 291 -14.99 -17.04 -10.04
C ASP A 291 -14.15 -15.93 -10.70
N ILE A 292 -12.94 -16.24 -11.20
CA ILE A 292 -12.05 -15.24 -11.80
C ILE A 292 -11.69 -15.54 -13.26
N SER A 293 -11.70 -14.48 -14.07
CA SER A 293 -11.30 -14.50 -15.48
C SER A 293 -9.78 -14.72 -15.66
N GLN A 294 -9.38 -15.09 -16.87
CA GLN A 294 -7.96 -15.19 -17.24
C GLN A 294 -7.19 -13.87 -17.07
N ARG A 295 -7.87 -12.71 -17.18
CA ARG A 295 -7.26 -11.40 -16.91
C ARG A 295 -6.95 -11.25 -15.42
N GLN A 296 -7.92 -11.53 -14.55
CA GLN A 296 -7.74 -11.46 -13.10
C GLN A 296 -6.65 -12.44 -12.62
N LYS A 297 -6.57 -13.65 -13.21
CA LYS A 297 -5.48 -14.61 -12.93
C LYS A 297 -4.10 -14.04 -13.24
N LYS A 298 -3.95 -13.25 -14.31
CA LYS A 298 -2.66 -12.60 -14.66
C LYS A 298 -2.25 -11.52 -13.66
N CYS A 299 -3.18 -10.98 -12.88
CA CYS A 299 -2.90 -10.07 -11.78
C CYS A 299 -2.41 -10.78 -10.52
N LEU A 300 -2.32 -12.12 -10.53
CA LEU A 300 -1.81 -12.92 -9.41
C LEU A 300 -0.43 -13.49 -9.72
N HIS A 301 0.37 -13.73 -8.68
CA HIS A 301 1.68 -14.33 -8.84
C HIS A 301 1.57 -15.83 -9.10
N LYS A 302 2.28 -16.34 -10.13
CA LYS A 302 2.24 -17.75 -10.54
C LYS A 302 2.61 -18.74 -9.43
N THR A 303 3.50 -18.36 -8.51
CA THR A 303 3.94 -19.23 -7.40
C THR A 303 2.94 -19.27 -6.24
N ARG A 304 1.74 -18.68 -6.35
CA ARG A 304 0.68 -18.84 -5.33
C ARG A 304 0.00 -20.21 -5.40
N PHE A 305 0.24 -20.96 -6.48
CA PHE A 305 -0.55 -22.14 -6.87
C PHE A 305 0.28 -23.43 -6.95
N SER A 306 1.54 -23.40 -6.54
CA SER A 306 2.50 -24.52 -6.60
C SER A 306 2.77 -25.11 -5.24
#